data_AF-A0A7V9ASA6-F1
#
_entry.id   AF-A0A7V9ASA6-F1
#
_cell.length_a   1.000
_cell.length_b   1.000
_cell.length_c   1.000
_cell.angle_alpha   90.00
_cell.angle_beta   90.00
_cell.angle_gamma   90.00
#
_symmetry.space_group_name_H-M   'P 1'
#
loop_
_entity.id
_entity.type
_entity.pdbx_description
1 polymer ?
#
loop_
_entity_poly.entity_id
_entity_poly.type
_entity_poly.pdbx_seq_one_letter_code
_entity_poly.pdbx_strand_id
1 'polypeptide(L)'
;MRRTPRRLRAVRRLVLAVLSTLAGLAGAGEAAADGGSAAAPDVPAEASIVVDAESGAMIAADDPGERRPIASTTKLMTALLTLERADPAEVFATAGYDAAPIESQIGLTEGERLTVRDLLVALLLESANDAAVTLAEGVEGSVNEFVAAMNERAEKLGLDDTSYANPIGLDDPANYSTASDLAELTRRLMRNERFRDIVEEPSLPLRSGDVPRVVDNRNDLVGEAPLVDGVKTGYTLGAGHVLVGSAADEGHRVISVVLGAPSETARDEATLDLLRYGLDQLVDRRAVSAGETLARAAVADDAGEPIPLAAARPATVTMIRGERVKTRVDA
;
A
#
# COMPACT_ATOMS: atom_id res chain seq x y z
N MET A 1 67.44 -83.14 6.78
CA MET A 1 66.02 -83.58 6.79
C MET A 1 65.17 -82.31 6.84
N ARG A 2 64.26 -81.93 5.94
CA ARG A 2 63.50 -82.54 4.85
C ARG A 2 63.16 -81.43 3.81
N ARG A 3 63.28 -81.79 2.53
CA ARG A 3 62.43 -81.47 1.34
C ARG A 3 61.97 -80.02 1.07
N THR A 4 62.62 -79.47 0.04
CA THR A 4 62.24 -78.62 -1.12
C THR A 4 60.80 -78.74 -1.70
N PRO A 5 60.41 -78.08 -2.82
CA PRO A 5 60.22 -76.64 -3.12
C PRO A 5 58.90 -76.39 -3.94
N ARG A 6 58.55 -75.14 -4.34
CA ARG A 6 57.85 -74.80 -5.62
C ARG A 6 57.68 -73.28 -5.76
N ARG A 7 58.45 -72.63 -6.65
CA ARG A 7 58.13 -72.20 -8.04
C ARG A 7 57.10 -71.06 -8.12
N LEU A 8 57.55 -69.82 -8.35
CA LEU A 8 57.71 -69.16 -9.67
C LEU A 8 56.38 -68.74 -10.31
N ARG A 9 56.14 -67.42 -10.40
CA ARG A 9 56.24 -66.64 -11.65
C ARG A 9 55.94 -65.15 -11.42
N ALA A 10 56.87 -64.32 -11.86
CA ALA A 10 56.76 -62.89 -12.05
C ALA A 10 56.14 -62.56 -13.42
N VAL A 11 55.48 -61.41 -13.55
CA VAL A 11 55.43 -60.42 -14.67
C VAL A 11 54.51 -59.29 -14.12
N ARG A 12 54.92 -58.07 -13.75
CA ARG A 12 55.68 -56.95 -14.36
C ARG A 12 54.90 -56.17 -15.43
N ARG A 13 54.73 -54.85 -15.17
CA ARG A 13 54.41 -53.68 -16.06
C ARG A 13 52.99 -53.11 -15.92
N LEU A 14 52.72 -51.81 -16.00
CA LEU A 14 53.46 -50.52 -16.09
C LEU A 14 52.30 -49.48 -16.13
N VAL A 15 52.18 -48.55 -15.18
CA VAL A 15 52.34 -47.08 -15.35
C VAL A 15 51.17 -46.27 -15.96
N LEU A 16 50.99 -45.09 -15.34
CA LEU A 16 50.31 -43.84 -15.76
C LEU A 16 48.78 -43.84 -15.82
N ALA A 17 48.12 -43.00 -15.00
CA ALA A 17 47.93 -41.58 -15.30
C ALA A 17 47.27 -40.86 -14.10
N VAL A 18 47.82 -39.69 -13.78
CA VAL A 18 47.24 -38.69 -12.89
C VAL A 18 46.08 -38.02 -13.64
N LEU A 19 44.93 -37.89 -12.99
CA LEU A 19 43.93 -36.87 -13.32
C LEU A 19 43.23 -36.44 -12.02
N SER A 20 43.87 -35.44 -11.41
CA SER A 20 43.29 -34.55 -10.43
C SER A 20 42.09 -33.81 -11.04
N THR A 21 40.88 -34.12 -10.60
CA THR A 21 39.72 -33.25 -10.78
C THR A 21 39.48 -32.47 -9.50
N LEU A 22 40.09 -31.28 -9.44
CA LEU A 22 39.54 -30.18 -8.66
C LEU A 22 38.14 -29.90 -9.24
N ALA A 23 37.09 -30.28 -8.53
CA ALA A 23 35.79 -29.68 -8.73
C ALA A 23 35.86 -28.26 -8.13
N GLY A 24 36.20 -27.29 -8.97
CA GLY A 24 36.07 -25.89 -8.63
C GLY A 24 34.62 -25.61 -8.29
N LEU A 25 34.36 -25.19 -7.06
CA LEU A 25 33.18 -24.38 -6.78
C LEU A 25 33.37 -23.10 -7.60
N ALA A 26 32.78 -23.07 -8.78
CA ALA A 26 32.42 -21.82 -9.43
C ALA A 26 31.34 -21.20 -8.54
N GLY A 27 31.77 -20.46 -7.52
CA GLY A 27 30.95 -19.41 -6.95
C GLY A 27 30.66 -18.46 -8.10
N ALA A 28 29.46 -18.57 -8.66
CA ALA A 28 28.87 -17.49 -9.43
C ALA A 28 28.77 -16.32 -8.44
N GLY A 29 29.81 -15.49 -8.42
CA GLY A 29 29.74 -14.18 -7.83
C GLY A 29 28.77 -13.39 -8.69
N GLU A 30 27.50 -13.42 -8.33
CA GLU A 30 26.62 -12.30 -8.62
C GLU A 30 27.25 -11.10 -7.94
N ALA A 31 28.00 -10.34 -8.73
CA ALA A 31 28.26 -8.94 -8.45
C ALA A 31 26.88 -8.28 -8.41
N ALA A 32 26.27 -8.28 -7.22
CA ALA A 32 25.22 -7.37 -6.88
C ALA A 32 25.83 -5.98 -7.12
N ALA A 33 25.42 -5.35 -8.21
CA ALA A 33 25.61 -3.92 -8.37
C ALA A 33 24.90 -3.31 -7.16
N ASP A 34 25.70 -2.93 -6.17
CA ASP A 34 25.29 -2.15 -5.02
C ASP A 34 24.97 -0.75 -5.55
N GLY A 35 23.84 -0.66 -6.27
CA GLY A 35 23.23 0.60 -6.68
C GLY A 35 22.69 1.22 -5.42
N GLY A 36 23.57 1.90 -4.67
CA GLY A 36 23.24 2.56 -3.42
C GLY A 36 21.95 3.36 -3.60
N SER A 37 20.92 2.96 -2.87
CA SER A 37 19.66 3.69 -2.78
C SER A 37 19.98 5.11 -2.30
N ALA A 38 19.36 6.11 -2.94
CA ALA A 38 19.42 7.48 -2.43
C ALA A 38 18.89 7.49 -0.99
N ALA A 39 19.45 8.35 -0.14
CA ALA A 39 18.87 8.54 1.19
C ALA A 39 17.42 8.98 1.06
N ALA A 40 16.55 8.50 1.96
CA ALA A 40 15.17 8.95 2.02
C ALA A 40 15.10 10.48 2.18
N PRO A 41 14.11 11.15 1.56
CA PRO A 41 13.96 12.58 1.67
C PRO A 41 13.70 12.98 3.14
N ASP A 42 14.33 14.07 3.57
CA ASP A 42 14.01 14.75 4.82
C ASP A 42 12.81 15.65 4.56
N VAL A 43 11.69 15.38 5.22
CA VAL A 43 10.42 16.07 4.98
C VAL A 43 9.99 16.89 6.19
N PRO A 44 9.54 18.15 6.01
CA PRO A 44 9.11 19.01 7.11
C PRO A 44 7.71 18.61 7.62
N ALA A 45 7.65 17.50 8.35
CA ALA A 45 6.43 16.94 8.91
C ALA A 45 6.67 16.42 10.33
N GLU A 46 5.57 16.22 11.03
CA GLU A 46 5.55 15.73 12.41
C GLU A 46 5.56 14.19 12.50
N ALA A 47 5.06 13.52 11.46
CA ALA A 47 5.22 12.10 11.21
C ALA A 47 5.02 11.85 9.71
N SER A 48 5.74 10.89 9.16
CA SER A 48 5.58 10.49 7.77
C SER A 48 5.88 9.02 7.50
N ILE A 49 5.34 8.50 6.41
CA ILE A 49 5.64 7.15 5.91
C ILE A 49 5.43 7.11 4.40
N VAL A 50 6.19 6.26 3.70
CA VAL A 50 5.86 5.75 2.37
C VAL A 50 6.01 4.23 2.35
N VAL A 51 4.99 3.57 1.81
CA VAL A 51 4.89 2.10 1.73
C VAL A 51 4.61 1.64 0.32
N ASP A 52 5.03 0.41 -0.01
CA ASP A 52 4.50 -0.31 -1.15
C ASP A 52 3.02 -0.62 -0.91
N ALA A 53 2.14 -0.21 -1.84
CA ALA A 53 0.71 -0.44 -1.70
C ALA A 53 0.35 -1.94 -1.78
N GLU A 54 1.09 -2.74 -2.57
CA GLU A 54 0.78 -4.15 -2.75
C GLU A 54 1.16 -4.97 -1.51
N SER A 55 2.43 -4.98 -1.12
CA SER A 55 2.93 -5.78 0.01
C SER A 55 2.68 -5.12 1.37
N GLY A 56 2.69 -3.79 1.43
CA GLY A 56 2.68 -3.03 2.69
C GLY A 56 4.08 -2.86 3.29
N ALA A 57 5.12 -3.25 2.57
CA ALA A 57 6.48 -3.05 3.01
C ALA A 57 6.75 -1.54 3.18
N MET A 58 7.27 -1.17 4.34
CA MET A 58 7.69 0.19 4.63
C MET A 58 8.97 0.51 3.86
N ILE A 59 8.93 1.57 3.05
CA ILE A 59 10.06 2.00 2.22
C ILE A 59 10.88 3.06 2.96
N ALA A 60 10.20 4.07 3.51
CA ALA A 60 10.80 5.07 4.40
C ALA A 60 9.75 5.58 5.39
N ALA A 61 10.20 6.07 6.54
CA ALA A 61 9.33 6.60 7.57
C ALA A 61 10.07 7.52 8.53
N ASP A 62 9.33 8.42 9.15
CA ASP A 62 9.74 9.24 10.28
C ASP A 62 8.61 9.28 11.31
N ASP A 63 8.89 8.81 12.54
CA ASP A 63 7.92 8.60 13.63
C ASP A 63 6.54 8.04 13.20
N PRO A 64 6.47 6.95 12.40
CA PRO A 64 5.23 6.56 11.74
C PRO A 64 4.14 6.01 12.67
N GLY A 65 4.51 5.63 13.90
CA GLY A 65 3.60 5.14 14.94
C GLY A 65 3.15 6.19 15.94
N GLU A 66 3.56 7.46 15.77
CA GLU A 66 3.14 8.53 16.69
C GLU A 66 1.67 8.88 16.47
N ARG A 67 0.90 8.92 17.55
CA ARG A 67 -0.53 9.29 17.52
C ARG A 67 -0.67 10.78 17.28
N ARG A 68 -1.38 11.15 16.23
CA ARG A 68 -1.62 12.55 15.84
C ARG A 68 -3.09 12.79 15.57
N PRO A 69 -3.58 14.03 15.74
CA PRO A 69 -4.84 14.46 15.14
C PRO A 69 -4.72 14.33 13.61
N ILE A 70 -5.74 13.76 12.98
CA ILE A 70 -5.68 13.37 11.55
C ILE A 70 -6.60 14.17 10.64
N ALA A 71 -7.29 15.17 11.20
CA ALA A 71 -8.22 16.03 10.50
C ALA A 71 -9.15 15.23 9.55
N SER A 72 -9.44 15.78 8.38
CA SER A 72 -10.33 15.17 7.38
C SER A 72 -9.86 13.83 6.78
N THR A 73 -8.65 13.34 7.06
CA THR A 73 -8.29 11.96 6.66
C THR A 73 -9.10 10.92 7.44
N THR A 74 -9.75 11.32 8.54
CA THR A 74 -10.85 10.59 9.21
C THR A 74 -11.90 10.08 8.22
N LYS A 75 -12.21 10.87 7.17
CA LYS A 75 -13.19 10.53 6.15
C LYS A 75 -12.82 9.31 5.31
N LEU A 76 -11.57 8.84 5.37
CA LEU A 76 -11.18 7.55 4.77
C LEU A 76 -11.90 6.38 5.44
N MET A 77 -12.06 6.40 6.77
CA MET A 77 -12.85 5.37 7.46
C MET A 77 -14.34 5.52 7.16
N THR A 78 -14.84 6.76 7.08
CA THR A 78 -16.22 7.04 6.65
C THR A 78 -16.50 6.46 5.26
N ALA A 79 -15.56 6.65 4.32
CA ALA A 79 -15.64 6.08 2.98
C ALA A 79 -15.58 4.55 3.00
N LEU A 80 -14.67 3.96 3.80
CA LEU A 80 -14.56 2.50 3.91
C LEU A 80 -15.88 1.87 4.36
N LEU A 81 -16.44 2.34 5.47
CA LEU A 81 -17.69 1.79 6.00
C LEU A 81 -18.85 1.96 5.01
N THR A 82 -18.93 3.13 4.37
CA THR A 82 -19.95 3.38 3.34
C THR A 82 -19.82 2.39 2.18
N LEU A 83 -18.61 2.19 1.66
CA LEU A 83 -18.34 1.25 0.56
C LEU A 83 -18.63 -0.21 0.93
N GLU A 84 -18.50 -0.57 2.20
CA GLU A 84 -18.79 -1.92 2.71
C GLU A 84 -20.29 -2.17 2.95
N ARG A 85 -21.06 -1.12 3.24
CA ARG A 85 -22.41 -1.26 3.81
C ARG A 85 -23.55 -0.71 2.94
N ALA A 86 -23.26 0.15 1.97
CA ALA A 86 -24.28 0.78 1.13
C ALA A 86 -24.07 0.53 -0.36
N ASP A 87 -25.17 0.42 -1.11
CA ASP A 87 -25.10 0.33 -2.57
C ASP A 87 -24.88 1.75 -3.15
N PRO A 88 -23.97 1.95 -4.12
CA PRO A 88 -23.71 3.28 -4.70
C PRO A 88 -24.94 3.95 -5.33
N ALA A 89 -25.94 3.18 -5.76
CA ALA A 89 -27.19 3.69 -6.32
C ALA A 89 -28.28 3.95 -5.26
N GLU A 90 -28.06 3.53 -4.01
CA GLU A 90 -28.94 3.86 -2.90
C GLU A 90 -29.01 5.38 -2.70
N VAL A 91 -30.16 5.89 -2.29
CA VAL A 91 -30.41 7.33 -2.17
C VAL A 91 -30.72 7.69 -0.72
N PHE A 92 -29.87 8.54 -0.15
CA PHE A 92 -30.07 9.09 1.19
C PHE A 92 -30.69 10.47 1.11
N ALA A 93 -31.54 10.76 2.09
CA ALA A 93 -31.94 12.12 2.38
C ALA A 93 -30.83 12.76 3.22
N THR A 94 -30.39 13.93 2.83
CA THR A 94 -29.32 14.67 3.51
C THR A 94 -29.72 15.05 4.93
N ALA A 95 -28.77 14.89 5.84
CA ALA A 95 -28.90 15.33 7.21
C ALA A 95 -28.85 16.86 7.29
N GLY A 96 -29.48 17.43 8.31
CA GLY A 96 -29.23 18.83 8.66
C GLY A 96 -27.80 19.00 9.18
N TYR A 97 -27.04 19.93 8.61
CA TYR A 97 -25.68 20.23 9.05
C TYR A 97 -25.48 21.75 9.22
N ASP A 98 -25.19 22.19 10.44
CA ASP A 98 -24.90 23.59 10.76
C ASP A 98 -23.39 23.79 10.85
N ALA A 99 -22.77 24.07 9.70
CA ALA A 99 -21.32 24.19 9.58
C ALA A 99 -20.79 25.50 10.19
N ALA A 100 -19.69 25.42 10.95
CA ALA A 100 -18.93 26.63 11.26
C ALA A 100 -18.32 27.25 9.97
N PRO A 101 -18.04 28.57 9.94
CA PRO A 101 -17.61 29.27 8.71
C PRO A 101 -16.36 28.74 8.02
N ILE A 102 -15.51 27.98 8.72
CA ILE A 102 -14.23 27.47 8.23
C ILE A 102 -14.30 26.00 7.79
N GLU A 103 -15.46 25.36 7.91
CA GLU A 103 -15.63 23.96 7.61
C GLU A 103 -15.95 23.70 6.13
N SER A 104 -15.40 22.61 5.60
CA SER A 104 -15.65 22.16 4.23
C SER A 104 -17.04 21.55 4.09
N GLN A 105 -17.81 22.01 3.11
CA GLN A 105 -19.15 21.53 2.78
C GLN A 105 -19.48 21.85 1.32
N ILE A 106 -20.49 21.18 0.75
CA ILE A 106 -21.01 21.49 -0.59
C ILE A 106 -22.40 22.14 -0.57
N GLY A 107 -22.87 22.50 0.63
CA GLY A 107 -24.14 23.21 0.84
C GLY A 107 -25.33 22.31 0.52
N LEU A 108 -25.33 21.09 1.04
CA LEU A 108 -26.48 20.21 0.98
C LEU A 108 -27.64 20.82 1.79
N THR A 109 -28.84 20.86 1.20
CA THR A 109 -30.04 21.30 1.94
C THR A 109 -30.63 20.10 2.66
N GLU A 110 -31.07 20.22 3.92
CA GLU A 110 -31.71 19.14 4.66
C GLU A 110 -32.88 18.51 3.86
N GLY A 111 -32.87 17.18 3.73
CA GLY A 111 -33.87 16.43 2.95
C GLY A 111 -33.62 16.35 1.44
N GLU A 112 -32.60 17.03 0.91
CA GLU A 112 -32.10 16.83 -0.46
C GLU A 112 -31.75 15.36 -0.68
N ARG A 113 -32.02 14.81 -1.88
CA ARG A 113 -31.85 13.37 -2.15
C ARG A 113 -30.65 13.12 -3.06
N LEU A 114 -29.59 12.54 -2.50
CA LEU A 114 -28.37 12.18 -3.23
C LEU A 114 -28.10 10.68 -3.18
N THR A 115 -27.52 10.17 -4.27
CA THR A 115 -26.99 8.82 -4.30
C THR A 115 -25.78 8.69 -3.40
N VAL A 116 -25.55 7.50 -2.83
CA VAL A 116 -24.37 7.18 -2.04
C VAL A 116 -23.08 7.46 -2.83
N ARG A 117 -23.06 7.18 -4.14
CA ARG A 117 -21.93 7.53 -5.01
C ARG A 117 -21.62 9.03 -4.97
N ASP A 118 -22.63 9.87 -5.10
CA ASP A 118 -22.43 11.33 -5.15
C ASP A 118 -22.05 11.90 -3.77
N LEU A 119 -22.58 11.32 -2.69
CA LEU A 119 -22.13 11.64 -1.34
C LEU A 119 -20.66 11.23 -1.11
N LEU A 120 -20.23 10.08 -1.63
CA LEU A 120 -18.82 9.67 -1.59
C LEU A 120 -17.92 10.60 -2.41
N VAL A 121 -18.37 11.10 -3.57
CA VAL A 121 -17.64 12.12 -4.34
C VAL A 121 -17.47 13.39 -3.53
N ALA A 122 -18.55 13.91 -2.93
CA ALA A 122 -18.48 15.10 -2.08
C ALA A 122 -17.58 14.90 -0.85
N LEU A 123 -17.66 13.74 -0.22
CA LEU A 123 -16.84 13.35 0.93
C LEU A 123 -15.35 13.33 0.59
N LEU A 124 -14.98 12.73 -0.55
CA LEU A 124 -13.59 12.42 -0.88
C LEU A 124 -12.88 13.59 -1.56
N LEU A 125 -13.55 14.28 -2.49
CA LEU A 125 -12.94 15.36 -3.27
C LEU A 125 -12.94 16.68 -2.51
N GLU A 126 -14.12 17.15 -2.13
CA GLU A 126 -14.29 18.45 -1.46
C GLU A 126 -14.20 18.36 0.07
N SER A 127 -13.99 17.15 0.61
CA SER A 127 -13.92 16.93 2.06
C SER A 127 -15.20 17.34 2.79
N ALA A 128 -16.35 17.22 2.14
CA ALA A 128 -17.61 17.80 2.58
C ALA A 128 -18.13 17.17 3.89
N ASN A 129 -18.31 17.97 4.94
CA ASN A 129 -18.76 17.52 6.25
C ASN A 129 -20.24 17.13 6.27
N ASP A 130 -21.08 17.90 5.57
CA ASP A 130 -22.50 17.62 5.33
C ASP A 130 -22.73 16.26 4.66
N ALA A 131 -21.88 15.91 3.67
CA ALA A 131 -21.89 14.60 3.05
C ALA A 131 -21.48 13.48 4.03
N ALA A 132 -20.46 13.70 4.87
CA ALA A 132 -20.00 12.71 5.84
C ALA A 132 -21.06 12.39 6.91
N VAL A 133 -21.74 13.42 7.43
CA VAL A 133 -22.83 13.25 8.39
C VAL A 133 -24.02 12.54 7.73
N THR A 134 -24.38 12.92 6.50
CA THR A 134 -25.42 12.24 5.73
C THR A 134 -25.11 10.76 5.51
N LEU A 135 -23.88 10.42 5.13
CA LEU A 135 -23.44 9.04 4.99
C LEU A 135 -23.48 8.29 6.33
N ALA A 136 -23.04 8.93 7.41
CA ALA A 136 -23.04 8.32 8.73
C ALA A 136 -24.45 7.93 9.20
N GLU A 137 -25.40 8.86 9.08
CA GLU A 137 -26.80 8.61 9.42
C GLU A 137 -27.47 7.63 8.45
N GLY A 138 -27.17 7.71 7.15
CA GLY A 138 -27.75 6.80 6.17
C GLY A 138 -27.28 5.35 6.33
N VAL A 139 -26.02 5.13 6.73
CA VAL A 139 -25.43 3.79 6.87
C VAL A 139 -25.78 3.15 8.22
N GLU A 140 -25.69 3.90 9.33
CA GLU A 140 -25.86 3.34 10.70
C GLU A 140 -27.08 3.89 11.45
N GLY A 141 -27.88 4.76 10.82
CA GLY A 141 -29.06 5.38 11.43
C GLY A 141 -28.75 6.58 12.34
N SER A 142 -27.51 6.74 12.81
CA SER A 142 -27.06 7.93 13.53
C SER A 142 -25.55 8.10 13.50
N VAL A 143 -25.06 9.33 13.71
CA VAL A 143 -23.62 9.61 13.83
C VAL A 143 -22.97 8.82 14.98
N ASN A 144 -23.65 8.66 16.13
CA ASN A 144 -23.09 7.95 17.27
C ASN A 144 -22.86 6.46 16.98
N GLU A 145 -23.85 5.80 16.37
CA GLU A 145 -23.71 4.40 15.94
C GLU A 145 -22.64 4.27 14.84
N PHE A 146 -22.54 5.26 13.95
CA PHE A 146 -21.48 5.30 12.95
C PHE A 146 -20.08 5.40 13.56
N VAL A 147 -19.87 6.30 14.53
CA VAL A 147 -18.59 6.41 15.24
C VAL A 147 -18.24 5.13 16.00
N ALA A 148 -19.23 4.45 16.61
CA ALA A 148 -19.02 3.14 17.22
C ALA A 148 -18.57 2.11 16.16
N ALA A 149 -19.22 2.08 14.99
CA ALA A 149 -18.84 1.21 13.88
C ALA A 149 -17.45 1.54 13.30
N MET A 150 -17.05 2.82 13.27
CA MET A 150 -15.70 3.23 12.83
C MET A 150 -14.62 2.64 13.73
N ASN A 151 -14.81 2.74 15.05
CA ASN A 151 -13.86 2.20 16.02
C ASN A 151 -13.85 0.66 16.03
N GLU A 152 -15.01 0.01 15.96
CA GLU A 152 -15.10 -1.45 15.82
C GLU A 152 -14.39 -1.92 14.54
N ARG A 153 -14.50 -1.15 13.44
CA ARG A 153 -13.83 -1.47 12.19
C ARG A 153 -12.32 -1.29 12.29
N ALA A 154 -11.84 -0.24 12.95
CA ALA A 154 -10.41 -0.01 13.20
C ALA A 154 -9.78 -1.20 13.93
N GLU A 155 -10.41 -1.68 15.01
CA GLU A 155 -9.97 -2.88 15.75
C GLU A 155 -9.93 -4.12 14.85
N LYS A 156 -10.97 -4.37 14.06
CA LYS A 156 -11.03 -5.51 13.12
C LYS A 156 -9.97 -5.45 12.02
N LEU A 157 -9.47 -4.25 11.70
CA LEU A 157 -8.41 -4.04 10.71
C LEU A 157 -7.01 -4.09 11.32
N GLY A 158 -6.89 -4.14 12.65
CA GLY A 158 -5.62 -4.03 13.37
C GLY A 158 -5.01 -2.64 13.29
N LEU A 159 -5.84 -1.58 13.27
CA LEU A 159 -5.40 -0.19 13.37
C LEU A 159 -5.29 0.17 14.85
N ASP A 160 -4.26 -0.37 15.50
CA ASP A 160 -4.15 -0.45 16.97
C ASP A 160 -3.97 0.93 17.65
N ASP A 161 -3.54 1.94 16.89
CA ASP A 161 -3.26 3.29 17.36
C ASP A 161 -4.21 4.33 16.72
N THR A 162 -5.44 3.90 16.42
CA THR A 162 -6.48 4.71 15.80
C THR A 162 -7.75 4.76 16.63
N SER A 163 -8.33 5.96 16.75
CA SER A 163 -9.63 6.19 17.39
C SER A 163 -10.36 7.32 16.67
N TYR A 164 -11.68 7.18 16.53
CA TYR A 164 -12.54 8.17 15.90
C TYR A 164 -13.53 8.73 16.91
N ALA A 165 -13.67 10.05 16.96
CA ALA A 165 -14.69 10.73 17.77
C ALA A 165 -15.86 11.26 16.93
N ASN A 166 -15.65 11.42 15.62
CA ASN A 166 -16.62 11.96 14.68
C ASN A 166 -16.30 11.48 13.24
N PRO A 167 -17.25 11.53 12.29
CA PRO A 167 -17.02 11.04 10.92
C PRO A 167 -16.36 12.06 9.98
N ILE A 168 -16.12 13.28 10.47
CA ILE A 168 -15.71 14.44 9.68
C ILE A 168 -14.24 14.84 9.90
N GLY A 169 -13.65 14.46 11.03
CA GLY A 169 -12.29 14.81 11.40
C GLY A 169 -12.13 16.20 12.01
N LEU A 170 -13.15 16.73 12.69
CA LEU A 170 -12.95 17.92 13.53
C LEU A 170 -12.12 17.58 14.76
N ASP A 171 -11.40 18.57 15.29
CA ASP A 171 -10.50 18.42 16.43
C ASP A 171 -11.24 17.89 17.66
N ASP A 172 -10.82 16.69 18.10
CA ASP A 172 -11.25 16.04 19.33
C ASP A 172 -10.06 15.21 19.85
N PRO A 173 -9.70 15.26 21.14
CA PRO A 173 -8.62 14.45 21.70
C PRO A 173 -8.77 12.93 21.50
N ALA A 174 -10.00 12.44 21.29
CA ALA A 174 -10.29 11.05 20.97
C ALA A 174 -10.31 10.74 19.47
N ASN A 175 -10.03 11.72 18.60
CA ASN A 175 -9.93 11.55 17.15
C ASN A 175 -8.47 11.62 16.67
N TYR A 176 -7.81 10.47 16.61
CA TYR A 176 -6.41 10.35 16.25
C TYR A 176 -6.13 9.07 15.45
N SER A 177 -4.98 9.03 14.81
CA SER A 177 -4.41 7.84 14.16
C SER A 177 -2.90 8.02 14.05
N THR A 178 -2.23 7.13 13.33
CA THR A 178 -0.80 7.16 13.04
C THR A 178 -0.56 7.15 11.53
N ALA A 179 0.66 7.49 11.10
CA ALA A 179 1.00 7.41 9.68
C ALA A 179 0.90 5.95 9.18
N SER A 180 1.34 4.98 10.00
CA SER A 180 1.22 3.55 9.70
C SER A 180 -0.23 3.08 9.55
N ASP A 181 -1.12 3.44 10.47
CA ASP A 181 -2.51 3.01 10.43
C ASP A 181 -3.26 3.62 9.24
N LEU A 182 -3.02 4.91 8.95
CA LEU A 182 -3.59 5.57 7.77
C LEU A 182 -3.09 4.96 6.46
N ALA A 183 -1.81 4.61 6.37
CA ALA A 183 -1.27 3.92 5.21
C ALA A 183 -1.97 2.56 5.02
N GLU A 184 -2.16 1.81 6.11
CA GLU A 184 -2.76 0.48 6.09
C GLU A 184 -4.28 0.50 5.80
N LEU A 185 -5.00 1.52 6.28
CA LEU A 185 -6.38 1.80 5.88
C LEU A 185 -6.45 2.13 4.38
N THR A 186 -5.56 3.01 3.91
CA THR A 186 -5.55 3.48 2.52
C THR A 186 -5.19 2.37 1.56
N ARG A 187 -4.25 1.49 1.90
CA ARG A 187 -3.93 0.28 1.12
C ARG A 187 -5.16 -0.56 0.83
N ARG A 188 -6.08 -0.68 1.80
CA ARG A 188 -7.31 -1.45 1.64
C ARG A 188 -8.33 -0.71 0.79
N LEU A 189 -8.51 0.59 1.02
CA LEU A 189 -9.38 1.43 0.19
C LEU A 189 -8.95 1.44 -1.28
N MET A 190 -7.65 1.57 -1.53
CA MET A 190 -7.07 1.57 -2.87
C MET A 190 -7.17 0.22 -3.58
N ARG A 191 -7.65 -0.86 -2.95
CA ARG A 191 -8.03 -2.10 -3.66
C ARG A 191 -9.41 -2.02 -4.28
N ASN A 192 -10.27 -1.14 -3.79
CA ASN A 192 -11.63 -0.95 -4.30
C ASN A 192 -11.60 -0.03 -5.54
N GLU A 193 -12.02 -0.54 -6.70
CA GLU A 193 -12.11 0.22 -7.95
C GLU A 193 -12.97 1.48 -7.81
N ARG A 194 -14.13 1.39 -7.16
CA ARG A 194 -15.04 2.54 -6.99
C ARG A 194 -14.44 3.66 -6.15
N PHE A 195 -13.54 3.32 -5.23
CA PHE A 195 -12.80 4.31 -4.46
C PHE A 195 -11.77 5.01 -5.34
N ARG A 196 -10.98 4.23 -6.11
CA ARG A 196 -9.96 4.76 -7.04
C ARG A 196 -10.58 5.67 -8.08
N ASP A 197 -11.66 5.23 -8.73
CA ASP A 197 -12.41 5.99 -9.74
C ASP A 197 -12.94 7.37 -9.24
N ILE A 198 -12.97 7.57 -7.92
CA ILE A 198 -13.31 8.87 -7.32
C ILE A 198 -12.03 9.66 -7.05
N VAL A 199 -11.11 9.12 -6.26
CA VAL A 199 -9.96 9.88 -5.72
C VAL A 199 -8.91 10.25 -6.76
N GLU A 200 -8.87 9.55 -7.90
CA GLU A 200 -7.97 9.83 -9.02
C GLU A 200 -8.44 10.99 -9.91
N GLU A 201 -9.65 11.49 -9.69
CA GLU A 201 -10.23 12.54 -10.53
C GLU A 201 -9.95 13.94 -9.94
N PRO A 202 -9.52 14.91 -10.76
CA PRO A 202 -9.34 16.29 -10.30
C PRO A 202 -10.67 17.00 -10.04
N SER A 203 -11.76 16.56 -10.67
CA SER A 203 -13.12 17.03 -10.39
C SER A 203 -14.15 16.03 -10.89
N LEU A 204 -15.32 15.97 -10.25
CA LEU A 204 -16.44 15.13 -10.69
C LEU A 204 -17.79 15.85 -10.56
N PRO A 205 -18.68 15.72 -11.55
CA PRO A 205 -20.06 16.16 -11.38
C PRO A 205 -20.83 15.22 -10.44
N LEU A 206 -21.70 15.79 -9.63
CA LEU A 206 -22.76 15.04 -8.96
C LEU A 206 -23.88 14.75 -9.97
N ARG A 207 -24.40 13.52 -9.93
CA ARG A 207 -25.43 13.01 -10.85
C ARG A 207 -26.83 13.01 -10.23
N SER A 208 -26.93 13.42 -8.97
CA SER A 208 -28.13 13.50 -8.13
C SER A 208 -28.06 14.74 -7.23
N GLY A 209 -29.12 14.97 -6.45
CA GLY A 209 -29.34 16.23 -5.74
C GLY A 209 -30.27 17.18 -6.51
N ASP A 210 -30.70 18.23 -5.82
CA ASP A 210 -31.71 19.17 -6.31
C ASP A 210 -31.11 20.21 -7.25
N VAL A 211 -29.80 20.47 -7.12
CA VAL A 211 -29.05 21.39 -7.98
C VAL A 211 -27.81 20.70 -8.56
N PRO A 212 -27.48 20.95 -9.84
CA PRO A 212 -26.23 20.48 -10.43
C PRO A 212 -25.03 21.05 -9.69
N ARG A 213 -24.07 20.19 -9.33
CA ARG A 213 -22.81 20.55 -8.69
C ARG A 213 -21.65 19.85 -9.40
N VAL A 214 -20.52 20.53 -9.53
CA VAL A 214 -19.22 19.92 -9.84
C VAL A 214 -18.38 20.08 -8.58
N VAL A 215 -17.73 19.00 -8.17
CA VAL A 215 -16.95 18.90 -6.95
C VAL A 215 -15.49 18.78 -7.35
N ASP A 216 -14.69 19.76 -6.94
CA ASP A 216 -13.26 19.78 -7.21
C ASP A 216 -12.52 18.98 -6.13
N ASN A 217 -11.39 18.39 -6.52
CA ASN A 217 -10.53 17.65 -5.61
C ASN A 217 -9.62 18.63 -4.85
N ARG A 218 -9.72 18.64 -3.52
CA ARG A 218 -8.83 19.45 -2.67
C ARG A 218 -7.37 18.99 -2.67
N ASN A 219 -7.08 17.82 -3.23
CA ASN A 219 -5.71 17.37 -3.47
C ASN A 219 -5.26 17.85 -4.86
N ASP A 220 -4.73 19.06 -4.94
CA ASP A 220 -4.28 19.67 -6.20
C ASP A 220 -3.23 18.81 -6.94
N LEU A 221 -2.46 17.98 -6.21
CA LEU A 221 -1.49 17.07 -6.80
C LEU A 221 -2.10 16.09 -7.82
N VAL A 222 -3.38 15.72 -7.69
CA VAL A 222 -4.07 14.83 -8.65
C VAL A 222 -4.18 15.48 -10.04
N GLY A 223 -4.32 16.81 -10.10
CA GLY A 223 -4.34 17.57 -11.36
C GLY A 223 -2.97 18.05 -11.82
N GLU A 224 -2.02 18.23 -10.90
CA GLU A 224 -0.73 18.87 -11.16
C GLU A 224 0.44 17.88 -11.39
N ALA A 225 0.36 16.68 -10.81
CA ALA A 225 1.42 15.68 -10.85
C ALA A 225 0.92 14.38 -11.50
N PRO A 226 1.31 14.04 -12.75
CA PRO A 226 0.75 12.92 -13.51
C PRO A 226 0.84 11.53 -12.86
N LEU A 227 1.75 11.33 -11.90
CA LEU A 227 1.92 10.07 -11.18
C LEU A 227 0.93 9.92 -10.01
N VAL A 228 0.33 11.01 -9.53
CA VAL A 228 -0.49 11.05 -8.33
C VAL A 228 -1.94 10.73 -8.69
N ASP A 229 -2.53 9.78 -7.98
CA ASP A 229 -3.91 9.31 -8.19
C ASP A 229 -4.72 9.27 -6.89
N GLY A 230 -4.38 10.15 -5.95
CA GLY A 230 -5.10 10.35 -4.70
C GLY A 230 -4.23 10.84 -3.54
N VAL A 231 -4.72 10.88 -2.30
CA VAL A 231 -6.03 10.38 -1.88
C VAL A 231 -6.82 11.43 -1.11
N LYS A 232 -6.32 11.89 0.04
CA LYS A 232 -7.12 12.73 0.94
C LYS A 232 -6.29 13.71 1.75
N THR A 233 -6.62 14.99 1.60
CA THR A 233 -6.08 16.10 2.40
C THR A 233 -6.84 16.28 3.71
N GLY A 234 -6.20 16.95 4.67
CA GLY A 234 -6.86 17.44 5.87
C GLY A 234 -6.12 18.63 6.49
N TYR A 235 -6.88 19.46 7.20
CA TYR A 235 -6.33 20.55 7.98
C TYR A 235 -7.25 20.86 9.15
N THR A 236 -6.65 21.05 10.32
CA THR A 236 -7.24 21.72 11.47
C THR A 236 -6.12 22.47 12.20
N LEU A 237 -6.49 23.34 13.15
CA LEU A 237 -5.48 23.99 13.99
C LEU A 237 -4.71 22.97 14.84
N GLY A 238 -5.36 21.88 15.28
CA GLY A 238 -4.73 20.82 16.06
C GLY A 238 -3.86 19.86 15.23
N ALA A 239 -4.24 19.57 14.00
CA ALA A 239 -3.57 18.57 13.15
C ALA A 239 -2.43 19.15 12.28
N GLY A 240 -2.39 20.47 12.09
CA GLY A 240 -1.58 21.06 11.03
C GLY A 240 -2.08 20.63 9.64
N HIS A 241 -1.20 20.65 8.65
CA HIS A 241 -1.53 20.17 7.31
C HIS A 241 -1.20 18.68 7.18
N VAL A 242 -2.18 17.89 6.75
CA VAL A 242 -2.04 16.45 6.56
C VAL A 242 -2.42 16.05 5.13
N LEU A 243 -1.75 15.03 4.60
CA LEU A 243 -2.13 14.41 3.33
C LEU A 243 -1.76 12.93 3.31
N VAL A 244 -2.74 12.13 2.90
CA VAL A 244 -2.52 10.76 2.45
C VAL A 244 -2.46 10.77 0.93
N GLY A 245 -1.30 10.47 0.37
CA GLY A 245 -1.03 10.43 -1.07
C GLY A 245 -0.99 9.01 -1.62
N SER A 246 -1.35 8.86 -2.90
CA SER A 246 -1.09 7.66 -3.67
C SER A 246 -0.48 8.05 -5.01
N ALA A 247 0.47 7.25 -5.47
CA ALA A 247 1.01 7.36 -6.81
C ALA A 247 1.24 5.99 -7.42
N ALA A 248 1.09 5.90 -8.74
CA ALA A 248 1.34 4.69 -9.50
C ALA A 248 2.18 4.99 -10.75
N ASP A 249 3.14 4.11 -11.01
CA ASP A 249 3.96 4.14 -12.22
C ASP A 249 4.45 2.74 -12.57
N GLU A 250 4.52 2.42 -13.87
CA GLU A 250 4.99 1.13 -14.41
C GLU A 250 4.45 -0.16 -13.73
N GLY A 251 3.24 -0.11 -13.16
CA GLY A 251 2.62 -1.24 -12.46
C GLY A 251 2.95 -1.33 -10.97
N HIS A 252 3.76 -0.40 -10.46
CA HIS A 252 3.98 -0.20 -9.03
C HIS A 252 3.04 0.87 -8.50
N ARG A 253 2.70 0.77 -7.21
CA ARG A 253 1.92 1.78 -6.50
C ARG A 253 2.48 1.95 -5.11
N VAL A 254 2.62 3.20 -4.69
CA VAL A 254 3.03 3.55 -3.34
C VAL A 254 1.98 4.43 -2.68
N ILE A 255 1.93 4.38 -1.36
CA ILE A 255 1.09 5.23 -0.53
C ILE A 255 2.00 5.99 0.42
N SER A 256 1.83 7.31 0.49
CA SER A 256 2.49 8.16 1.46
C SER A 256 1.48 8.72 2.46
N VAL A 257 1.93 8.97 3.68
CA VAL A 257 1.19 9.74 4.68
C VAL A 257 2.11 10.78 5.26
N VAL A 258 1.65 12.02 5.29
CA VAL A 258 2.32 13.18 5.90
C VAL A 258 1.38 13.79 6.92
N LEU A 259 1.80 13.85 8.18
CA LEU A 259 1.03 14.41 9.29
C LEU A 259 1.74 15.63 9.88
N GLY A 260 0.97 16.67 10.24
CA GLY A 260 1.46 17.87 10.94
C GLY A 260 2.51 18.69 10.20
N ALA A 261 2.42 18.79 8.87
CA ALA A 261 3.27 19.70 8.11
C ALA A 261 2.90 21.18 8.40
N PRO A 262 3.88 22.11 8.37
CA PRO A 262 3.70 23.49 8.83
C PRO A 262 2.94 24.38 7.84
N SER A 263 2.79 23.95 6.59
CA SER A 263 2.03 24.65 5.56
C SER A 263 1.51 23.66 4.51
N GLU A 264 0.53 24.10 3.72
CA GLU A 264 0.02 23.34 2.58
C GLU A 264 1.12 23.02 1.56
N THR A 265 1.95 24.01 1.19
CA THR A 265 3.09 23.80 0.29
C THR A 265 4.07 22.77 0.84
N ALA A 266 4.43 22.87 2.13
CA ALA A 266 5.35 21.91 2.75
C ALA A 266 4.77 20.49 2.77
N ARG A 267 3.47 20.36 3.02
CA ARG A 267 2.73 19.09 2.97
C ARG A 267 2.76 18.47 1.56
N ASP A 268 2.54 19.28 0.53
CA ASP A 268 2.46 18.80 -0.85
C ASP A 268 3.84 18.41 -1.39
N GLU A 269 4.86 19.23 -1.14
CA GLU A 269 6.26 18.93 -1.48
C GLU A 269 6.72 17.64 -0.78
N ALA A 270 6.50 17.52 0.53
CA ALA A 270 6.82 16.32 1.30
C ALA A 270 6.15 15.07 0.74
N THR A 271 4.86 15.17 0.43
CA THR A 271 4.08 14.05 -0.10
C THR A 271 4.64 13.63 -1.46
N LEU A 272 4.88 14.58 -2.36
CA LEU A 272 5.36 14.30 -3.70
C LEU A 272 6.79 13.72 -3.71
N ASP A 273 7.66 14.21 -2.83
CA ASP A 273 9.02 13.68 -2.67
C ASP A 273 9.00 12.24 -2.14
N LEU A 274 8.16 11.95 -1.13
CA LEU A 274 7.97 10.59 -0.62
C LEU A 274 7.41 9.64 -1.69
N LEU A 275 6.41 10.06 -2.45
CA LEU A 275 5.82 9.24 -3.52
C LEU A 275 6.86 8.93 -4.62
N ARG A 276 7.61 9.94 -5.09
CA ARG A 276 8.67 9.74 -6.09
C ARG A 276 9.78 8.85 -5.56
N TYR A 277 10.22 9.07 -4.33
CA TYR A 277 11.22 8.24 -3.68
C TYR A 277 10.75 6.78 -3.59
N GLY A 278 9.51 6.57 -3.14
CA GLY A 278 8.88 5.25 -3.02
C GLY A 278 8.87 4.49 -4.33
N LEU A 279 8.42 5.13 -5.41
CA LEU A 279 8.40 4.52 -6.75
C LEU A 279 9.81 4.16 -7.24
N ASP A 280 10.83 5.03 -7.04
CA ASP A 280 12.22 4.70 -7.41
C ASP A 280 12.80 3.53 -6.60
N GLN A 281 12.29 3.28 -5.40
CA GLN A 281 12.73 2.15 -4.58
C GLN A 281 12.15 0.81 -5.04
N LEU A 282 11.03 0.78 -5.75
CA LEU A 282 10.42 -0.48 -6.18
C LEU A 282 11.09 -0.99 -7.45
N VAL A 283 11.56 -2.23 -7.40
CA VAL A 283 12.20 -2.90 -8.53
C VAL A 283 11.66 -4.30 -8.71
N ASP A 284 11.33 -4.63 -9.95
CA ASP A 284 11.00 -6.00 -10.32
C ASP A 284 12.26 -6.85 -10.48
N ARG A 285 12.26 -8.00 -9.80
CA ARG A 285 13.29 -9.03 -9.95
C ARG A 285 12.66 -10.36 -10.34
N ARG A 286 13.21 -10.95 -11.40
CA ARG A 286 12.86 -12.31 -11.80
C ARG A 286 13.40 -13.29 -10.75
N ALA A 287 12.51 -13.85 -9.95
CA ALA A 287 12.84 -14.84 -8.93
C ALA A 287 13.07 -16.24 -9.52
N VAL A 288 12.34 -16.56 -10.61
CA VAL A 288 12.43 -17.85 -11.32
C VAL A 288 12.25 -17.63 -12.82
N SER A 289 13.02 -18.34 -13.64
CA SER A 289 12.86 -18.38 -15.10
C SER A 289 12.03 -19.57 -15.55
N ALA A 290 11.25 -19.43 -16.64
CA ALA A 290 10.59 -20.59 -17.25
C ALA A 290 11.62 -21.62 -17.69
N GLY A 291 11.37 -22.90 -17.37
CA GLY A 291 12.28 -24.01 -17.63
C GLY A 291 13.40 -24.18 -16.61
N GLU A 292 13.55 -23.27 -15.65
CA GLU A 292 14.52 -23.41 -14.57
C GLU A 292 14.17 -24.63 -13.72
N THR A 293 15.13 -25.54 -13.54
CA THR A 293 14.95 -26.71 -12.66
C THR A 293 15.03 -26.27 -11.21
N LEU A 294 13.89 -26.32 -10.53
CA LEU A 294 13.71 -25.85 -9.17
C LEU A 294 13.99 -26.95 -8.13
N ALA A 295 13.66 -28.19 -8.47
CA ALA A 295 13.93 -29.36 -7.63
C ALA A 295 14.08 -30.61 -8.51
N ARG A 296 14.38 -31.75 -7.88
CA ARG A 296 14.34 -33.07 -8.54
C ARG A 296 13.44 -33.99 -7.74
N ALA A 297 12.57 -34.72 -8.42
CA ALA A 297 11.67 -35.68 -7.80
C ALA A 297 12.46 -36.88 -7.25
N ALA A 298 11.95 -37.49 -6.17
CA ALA A 298 12.52 -38.72 -5.63
C ALA A 298 12.31 -39.95 -6.55
N VAL A 299 11.41 -39.83 -7.53
CA VAL A 299 11.14 -40.85 -8.55
C VAL A 299 12.10 -40.67 -9.72
N ALA A 300 12.67 -41.78 -10.19
CA ALA A 300 13.57 -41.81 -11.33
C ALA A 300 12.83 -42.12 -12.64
N ASP A 301 13.42 -41.70 -13.75
CA ASP A 301 12.99 -42.10 -15.10
C ASP A 301 13.44 -43.53 -15.46
N ASP A 302 13.16 -43.95 -16.70
CA ASP A 302 13.51 -45.27 -17.21
C ASP A 302 15.02 -45.52 -17.30
N ALA A 303 15.85 -44.47 -17.23
CA ALA A 303 17.31 -44.54 -17.19
C ALA A 303 17.86 -44.53 -15.75
N GLY A 304 17.00 -44.37 -14.74
CA GLY A 304 17.37 -44.31 -13.33
C GLY A 304 17.78 -42.91 -12.85
N GLU A 305 17.54 -41.86 -13.64
CA GLU A 305 17.85 -40.48 -13.25
C GLU A 305 16.67 -39.79 -12.56
N PRO A 306 16.89 -39.01 -11.47
CA PRO A 306 15.83 -38.25 -10.82
C PRO A 306 15.20 -37.22 -11.77
N ILE A 307 13.86 -37.22 -11.86
CA ILE A 307 13.11 -36.36 -12.79
C ILE A 307 13.22 -34.88 -12.37
N PRO A 308 13.65 -33.96 -13.25
CA PRO A 308 13.72 -32.53 -12.93
C PRO A 308 12.32 -31.92 -12.83
N LEU A 309 12.08 -31.17 -11.76
CA LEU A 309 10.89 -30.35 -11.57
C LEU A 309 11.24 -28.92 -11.99
N ALA A 310 10.84 -28.57 -13.21
CA ALA A 310 11.11 -27.25 -13.79
C ALA A 310 9.91 -26.31 -13.68
N ALA A 311 10.20 -25.01 -13.55
CA ALA A 311 9.17 -23.98 -13.54
C ALA A 311 8.46 -23.91 -14.90
N ALA A 312 7.14 -24.09 -14.93
CA ALA A 312 6.37 -24.00 -16.16
C ALA A 312 6.29 -22.55 -16.71
N ARG A 313 6.39 -21.55 -15.83
CA ARG A 313 6.28 -20.11 -16.14
C ARG A 313 7.32 -19.35 -15.30
N PRO A 314 7.78 -18.16 -15.75
CA PRO A 314 8.63 -17.34 -14.91
C PRO A 314 7.84 -16.79 -13.71
N ALA A 315 8.55 -16.43 -12.65
CA ALA A 315 8.00 -15.69 -11.52
C ALA A 315 8.82 -14.41 -11.32
N THR A 316 8.13 -13.28 -11.25
CA THR A 316 8.70 -11.97 -10.91
C THR A 316 8.17 -11.58 -9.53
N VAL A 317 9.02 -10.94 -8.74
CA VAL A 317 8.68 -10.39 -7.43
C VAL A 317 9.11 -8.93 -7.44
N THR A 318 8.19 -8.04 -7.07
CA THR A 318 8.51 -6.64 -6.76
C THR A 318 9.15 -6.57 -5.39
N MET A 319 10.22 -5.81 -5.27
CA MET A 319 10.96 -5.65 -4.01
C MET A 319 11.49 -4.24 -3.84
N ILE A 320 11.85 -3.91 -2.60
CA ILE A 320 12.54 -2.66 -2.30
C ILE A 320 14.01 -2.81 -2.71
N ARG A 321 14.56 -1.78 -3.34
CA ARG A 321 15.96 -1.73 -3.77
C ARG A 321 16.90 -2.06 -2.62
N GLY A 322 17.80 -3.03 -2.83
CA GLY A 322 18.73 -3.54 -1.81
C GLY A 322 18.25 -4.81 -1.11
N GLU A 323 16.98 -5.18 -1.24
CA GLU A 323 16.49 -6.49 -0.80
C GLU A 323 17.07 -7.64 -1.66
N ARG A 324 17.08 -8.85 -1.10
CA ARG A 324 17.56 -10.06 -1.77
C ARG A 324 16.45 -11.09 -1.90
N VAL A 325 16.26 -11.62 -3.10
CA VAL A 325 15.35 -12.73 -3.34
C VAL A 325 16.00 -14.03 -2.84
N LYS A 326 15.24 -14.84 -2.10
CA LYS A 326 15.58 -16.25 -1.84
C LYS A 326 14.45 -17.13 -2.33
N THR A 327 14.73 -18.01 -3.28
CA THR A 327 13.79 -19.00 -3.78
C THR A 327 13.96 -20.30 -2.99
N ARG A 328 12.86 -20.85 -2.44
CA ARG A 328 12.84 -22.14 -1.76
C ARG A 328 11.73 -23.00 -2.37
N VAL A 329 12.03 -24.28 -2.57
CA VAL A 329 11.12 -25.28 -3.12
C VAL A 329 10.97 -26.37 -2.06
N ASP A 330 9.78 -26.52 -1.51
CA ASP A 330 9.44 -27.63 -0.63
C ASP A 330 8.82 -28.74 -1.48
N ALA A 331 9.56 -29.85 -1.62
CA ALA A 331 9.21 -31.00 -2.46
C ALA A 331 9.19 -32.30 -1.63
#